data_AF-A0A7C2Y8T4-F1
#
_entry.id   AF-A0A7C2Y8T4-F1
#
_cell.length_a   1.000
_cell.length_b   1.000
_cell.length_c   1.000
_cell.angle_alpha   90.00
_cell.angle_beta   90.00
_cell.angle_gamma   90.00
#
_symmetry.space_group_name_H-M   'P 1'
#
loop_
_entity.id
_entity.type
_entity.pdbx_description
1 polymer ?
#
loop_
_entity_poly.entity_id
_entity_poly.type
_entity_poly.pdbx_seq_one_letter_code
_entity_poly.pdbx_strand_id
1 'polypeptide(L)'
;MLRKLATLALVGVLAAAMVGWALTITSSSRNVNLRDEEIVSDSASTVVLQGIEKATAAETAAGTTSPGVEADTTNPTITNGITEGNWVYKFQVTEAAATSWASGTQYKVTVYKRVGTDWTVAATLYFKNDTLPSPDAVEGVTVKVDLASTNTIPDGFSIHVEKVS
;
A
#
# COMPACT_ATOMS: atom_id res chain seq x y z
N MET A 1 22.77 -13.17 78.87
CA MET A 1 23.27 -12.12 77.95
C MET A 1 22.23 -11.93 76.85
N LEU A 2 21.04 -11.41 77.14
CA LEU A 2 20.74 -9.97 77.13
C LEU A 2 21.78 -9.13 76.39
N ARG A 3 21.28 -8.31 75.47
CA ARG A 3 22.01 -7.36 74.62
C ARG A 3 22.70 -8.14 73.50
N LYS A 4 22.27 -8.06 72.25
CA LYS A 4 22.02 -6.82 71.49
C LYS A 4 21.03 -7.20 70.40
N LEU A 5 19.84 -6.63 70.45
CA LEU A 5 19.52 -5.41 69.71
C LEU A 5 19.56 -5.62 68.20
N ALA A 6 18.48 -5.15 67.59
CA ALA A 6 18.44 -4.68 66.22
C ALA A 6 18.32 -5.75 65.13
N THR A 7 17.17 -6.41 65.12
CA THR A 7 16.37 -6.41 63.89
C THR A 7 14.90 -6.40 64.33
N LEU A 8 14.50 -5.32 64.99
CA LEU A 8 13.89 -4.18 64.33
C LEU A 8 12.58 -4.62 63.67
N ALA A 9 11.51 -4.37 64.42
CA ALA A 9 10.24 -3.91 63.90
C ALA A 9 9.72 -4.62 62.65
N LEU A 10 8.89 -5.63 62.85
CA LEU A 10 7.67 -5.70 62.04
C LEU A 10 6.56 -6.44 62.80
N VAL A 11 6.20 -5.88 63.96
CA VAL A 11 4.80 -5.86 64.35
C VAL A 11 4.13 -4.85 63.43
N GLY A 12 3.51 -5.38 62.38
CA GLY A 12 2.65 -4.69 61.43
C GLY A 12 1.90 -5.79 60.69
N VAL A 13 0.88 -6.38 61.34
CA VAL A 13 -0.52 -6.08 61.00
C VAL A 13 -0.69 -6.19 59.48
N LEU A 14 -0.99 -7.38 58.96
CA LEU A 14 -2.38 -7.85 58.84
C LEU A 14 -3.29 -6.77 58.24
N ALA A 15 -3.16 -6.47 56.95
CA ALA A 15 -4.25 -5.98 56.10
C ALA A 15 -3.76 -5.78 54.66
N ALA A 16 -4.02 -6.75 53.79
CA ALA A 16 -4.55 -6.53 52.44
C ALA A 16 -4.52 -7.86 51.68
N ALA A 17 -5.44 -8.75 52.05
CA ALA A 17 -6.03 -9.61 51.05
C ALA A 17 -6.73 -8.71 50.05
N MET A 18 -6.12 -8.49 48.87
CA MET A 18 -6.87 -8.15 47.68
C MET A 18 -6.45 -9.11 46.58
N VAL A 19 -7.29 -10.13 46.48
CA VAL A 19 -7.55 -10.96 45.31
C VAL A 19 -7.75 -10.03 44.11
N GLY A 20 -6.69 -9.80 43.33
CA GLY A 20 -6.75 -9.16 42.02
C GLY A 20 -6.87 -10.24 40.96
N TRP A 21 -8.07 -10.39 40.41
CA TRP A 21 -8.37 -11.37 39.38
C TRP A 21 -7.50 -11.17 38.15
N ALA A 22 -7.24 -12.29 37.48
CA ALA A 22 -6.54 -12.41 36.23
C ALA A 22 -6.85 -11.29 35.25
N LEU A 23 -5.80 -10.63 34.78
CA LEU A 23 -5.79 -10.08 33.44
C LEU A 23 -4.63 -10.72 32.69
N THR A 24 -4.84 -11.96 32.26
CA THR A 24 -4.06 -12.51 31.16
C THR A 24 -4.46 -11.72 29.93
N ILE A 25 -3.77 -10.59 29.67
CA ILE A 25 -3.84 -9.94 28.38
C ILE A 25 -3.13 -10.87 27.40
N THR A 26 -3.87 -11.81 26.82
CA THR A 26 -3.46 -12.40 25.56
C THR A 26 -3.83 -11.37 24.51
N SER A 27 -2.99 -10.36 24.32
CA SER A 27 -3.07 -9.54 23.12
C SER A 27 -2.59 -10.39 21.94
N SER A 28 -3.47 -11.25 21.41
CA SER A 28 -3.31 -11.72 20.05
C SER A 28 -3.73 -10.58 19.13
N SER A 29 -2.84 -9.63 18.92
CA SER A 29 -2.88 -8.86 17.68
C SER A 29 -2.37 -9.77 16.57
N ARG A 30 -3.26 -10.60 16.01
CA ARG A 30 -3.01 -11.17 14.69
C ARG A 30 -3.46 -10.14 13.66
N ASN A 31 -2.59 -9.16 13.38
CA ASN A 31 -2.61 -8.53 12.07
C ASN A 31 -1.85 -9.46 11.13
N VAL A 32 -2.59 -10.39 10.54
CA VAL A 32 -2.09 -11.23 9.45
C VAL A 32 -2.61 -10.59 8.17
N ASN A 33 -2.01 -9.47 7.79
CA ASN A 33 -2.17 -8.95 6.43
C ASN A 33 -1.15 -9.70 5.57
N LEU A 34 -1.40 -10.99 5.29
CA LEU A 34 -0.58 -11.82 4.38
C LEU A 34 -0.91 -11.49 2.93
N ARG A 35 -0.84 -10.22 2.58
CA ARG A 35 -0.81 -9.83 1.18
C ARG A 35 0.65 -9.74 0.85
N ASP A 36 1.12 -10.74 0.11
CA ASP A 36 2.45 -10.64 -0.47
C ASP A 36 2.34 -9.52 -1.52
N GLU A 37 2.88 -8.36 -1.15
CA GLU A 37 2.99 -7.19 -2.01
C GLU A 37 4.44 -7.07 -2.44
N GLU A 38 4.68 -7.29 -3.72
CA GLU A 38 6.00 -7.14 -4.33
C GLU A 38 6.01 -5.90 -5.24
N ILE A 39 7.05 -5.08 -5.13
CA ILE A 39 7.23 -3.91 -5.97
C ILE A 39 8.57 -4.06 -6.69
N VAL A 40 8.50 -4.10 -8.01
CA VAL A 40 9.66 -4.09 -8.91
C VAL A 40 9.56 -2.83 -9.75
N SER A 41 10.27 -1.77 -9.39
CA SER A 41 10.25 -0.50 -10.12
C SER A 41 11.60 -0.16 -10.71
N ASP A 42 11.58 0.55 -11.85
CA ASP A 42 12.74 1.27 -12.35
C ASP A 42 13.29 2.21 -11.26
N SER A 43 14.61 2.40 -11.23
CA SER A 43 15.30 3.31 -10.30
C SER A 43 14.79 4.75 -10.30
N ALA A 44 14.19 5.21 -11.41
CA ALA A 44 13.61 6.54 -11.54
C ALA A 44 12.17 6.63 -11.01
N SER A 45 11.58 5.54 -10.54
CA SER A 45 10.19 5.49 -10.08
C SER A 45 10.07 5.03 -8.63
N THR A 46 9.14 5.65 -7.91
CA THR A 46 8.67 5.23 -6.60
C THR A 46 7.22 4.80 -6.68
N VAL A 47 6.84 3.79 -5.89
CA VAL A 47 5.46 3.30 -5.83
C VAL A 47 4.92 3.50 -4.42
N VAL A 48 3.81 4.20 -4.31
CA VAL A 48 3.12 4.47 -3.04
C VAL A 48 1.77 3.79 -3.04
N LEU A 49 1.61 2.79 -2.18
CA LEU A 49 0.37 2.03 -2.08
C LEU A 49 -0.73 2.85 -1.41
N GLN A 50 -1.93 2.84 -1.99
CA GLN A 50 -3.10 3.53 -1.44
C GLN A 50 -4.17 2.56 -0.94
N GLY A 51 -4.09 1.28 -1.31
CA GLY A 51 -4.94 0.22 -0.81
C GLY A 51 -6.03 -0.21 -1.80
N ILE A 52 -7.10 -0.80 -1.27
CA ILE A 52 -8.21 -1.35 -2.05
C ILE A 52 -9.53 -0.83 -1.52
N GLU A 53 -10.41 -0.47 -2.45
CA GLU A 53 -11.76 -0.03 -2.13
C GLU A 53 -12.77 -0.53 -3.17
N LYS A 54 -14.06 -0.31 -2.88
CA LYS A 54 -15.13 -0.56 -3.82
C LYS A 54 -15.30 0.61 -4.78
N ALA A 55 -15.33 0.31 -6.07
CA ALA A 55 -15.68 1.26 -7.10
C ALA A 55 -17.08 1.82 -6.85
N THR A 56 -17.17 3.13 -6.77
CA THR A 56 -18.45 3.84 -6.75
C THR A 56 -18.96 4.09 -8.18
N ALA A 57 -20.23 4.45 -8.34
CA ALA A 57 -20.78 4.86 -9.64
C ALA A 57 -19.96 5.98 -10.29
N ALA A 58 -19.48 6.94 -9.48
CA ALA A 58 -18.66 8.07 -9.93
C ALA A 58 -17.26 7.68 -10.43
N GLU A 59 -16.79 6.48 -10.10
CA GLU A 59 -15.50 5.97 -10.53
C GLU A 59 -15.59 5.09 -11.78
N THR A 60 -16.80 4.83 -12.27
CA THR A 60 -16.97 4.11 -13.55
C THR A 60 -16.34 4.93 -14.66
N ALA A 61 -15.29 4.38 -15.25
CA ALA A 61 -14.48 5.05 -16.25
C ALA A 61 -14.07 4.06 -17.34
N ALA A 62 -13.95 4.55 -18.57
CA ALA A 62 -13.33 3.80 -19.65
C ALA A 62 -11.82 3.61 -19.37
N GLY A 63 -11.25 2.52 -19.89
CA GLY A 63 -9.82 2.26 -19.77
C GLY A 63 -8.97 3.29 -20.51
N THR A 64 -7.87 3.68 -19.88
CA THR A 64 -6.77 4.43 -20.49
C THR A 64 -6.03 3.53 -21.48
N THR A 65 -5.70 4.07 -22.65
CA THR A 65 -4.97 3.35 -23.70
C THR A 65 -3.60 3.99 -23.94
N SER A 66 -2.67 3.22 -24.53
CA SER A 66 -1.34 3.71 -24.94
C SER A 66 -1.47 4.88 -25.93
N PRO A 67 -0.64 5.94 -25.84
CA PRO A 67 0.61 6.06 -25.06
C PRO A 67 0.43 6.34 -23.57
N GLY A 68 -0.81 6.41 -23.07
CA GLY A 68 -1.09 6.70 -21.67
C GLY A 68 -1.35 8.18 -21.40
N VAL A 69 -1.42 8.53 -20.11
CA VAL A 69 -1.62 9.91 -19.65
C VAL A 69 -0.27 10.53 -19.31
N GLU A 70 -0.16 11.84 -19.54
CA GLU A 70 0.99 12.64 -19.10
C GLU A 70 1.04 12.65 -17.58
N ALA A 71 2.18 12.28 -16.99
CA ALA A 71 2.39 12.41 -15.57
C ALA A 71 2.59 13.89 -15.21
N ASP A 72 2.01 14.33 -14.10
CA ASP A 72 2.17 15.70 -13.62
C ASP A 72 2.00 15.80 -12.10
N THR A 73 2.10 17.02 -11.57
CA THR A 73 1.98 17.30 -10.12
C THR A 73 0.58 17.10 -9.53
N THR A 74 -0.45 17.00 -10.38
CA THR A 74 -1.83 16.69 -9.99
C THR A 74 -2.09 15.20 -9.86
N ASN A 75 -1.14 14.34 -10.27
CA ASN A 75 -1.23 12.89 -10.27
C ASN A 75 -2.48 12.35 -10.99
N PRO A 76 -2.60 12.62 -12.31
CA PRO A 76 -3.76 12.21 -13.08
C PRO A 76 -3.95 10.69 -13.03
N THR A 77 -5.18 10.25 -13.23
CA THR A 77 -5.54 8.84 -13.08
C THR A 77 -5.38 8.06 -14.38
N ILE A 78 -4.71 6.91 -14.31
CA ILE A 78 -4.71 5.87 -15.34
C ILE A 78 -5.46 4.63 -14.85
N THR A 79 -6.21 3.98 -15.74
CA THR A 79 -7.01 2.79 -15.38
C THR A 79 -7.18 1.81 -16.53
N ASN A 80 -7.45 0.52 -16.24
CA ASN A 80 -7.86 -0.49 -17.22
C ASN A 80 -9.36 -0.46 -17.55
N GLY A 81 -10.08 0.51 -17.00
CA GLY A 81 -11.53 0.60 -17.03
C GLY A 81 -12.09 0.05 -15.74
N ILE A 82 -13.02 0.79 -15.13
CA ILE A 82 -13.59 0.46 -13.83
C ILE A 82 -15.07 0.21 -13.98
N THR A 83 -15.53 -0.91 -13.45
CA THR A 83 -16.95 -1.23 -13.31
C THR A 83 -17.41 -0.92 -11.89
N GLU A 84 -18.56 -0.24 -11.76
CA GLU A 84 -19.20 0.00 -10.47
C GLU A 84 -19.35 -1.29 -9.64
N GLY A 85 -19.07 -1.20 -8.34
CA GLY A 85 -19.22 -2.30 -7.40
C GLY A 85 -18.10 -3.32 -7.43
N ASN A 86 -17.17 -3.28 -8.38
CA ASN A 86 -15.95 -4.08 -8.33
C ASN A 86 -14.97 -3.57 -7.28
N TRP A 87 -14.09 -4.45 -6.79
CA TRP A 87 -12.92 -4.04 -6.03
C TRP A 87 -11.88 -3.40 -6.95
N VAL A 88 -11.29 -2.30 -6.50
CA VAL A 88 -10.27 -1.54 -7.23
C VAL A 88 -9.00 -1.45 -6.38
N TYR A 89 -7.87 -1.81 -6.97
CA TYR A 89 -6.55 -1.59 -6.36
C TYR A 89 -5.96 -0.26 -6.79
N LYS A 90 -5.49 0.51 -5.82
CA LYS A 90 -5.05 1.90 -6.00
C LYS A 90 -3.62 2.06 -5.47
N PHE A 91 -2.79 2.69 -6.27
CA PHE A 91 -1.44 3.08 -5.90
C PHE A 91 -1.01 4.27 -6.77
N GLN A 92 0.04 4.97 -6.35
CA GLN A 92 0.67 6.02 -7.12
C GLN A 92 2.02 5.54 -7.64
N VAL A 93 2.35 5.98 -8.85
CA VAL A 93 3.70 5.90 -9.40
C VAL A 93 4.20 7.32 -9.54
N THR A 94 5.26 7.65 -8.82
CA THR A 94 5.84 8.99 -8.77
C THR A 94 7.31 8.95 -9.16
N GLU A 95 7.85 10.08 -9.60
CA GLU A 95 9.29 10.26 -9.74
C GLU A 95 10.02 9.91 -8.43
N ALA A 96 11.21 9.34 -8.53
CA ALA A 96 12.05 9.06 -7.35
C ALA A 96 12.65 10.35 -6.76
N ALA A 97 12.88 11.35 -7.60
CA ALA A 97 13.25 12.72 -7.25
C ALA A 97 12.77 13.65 -8.37
N ALA A 98 12.57 14.94 -8.07
CA ALA A 98 12.23 15.93 -9.10
C ALA A 98 13.22 15.83 -10.27
N THR A 99 12.72 15.69 -11.50
CA THR A 99 13.46 15.50 -12.77
C THR A 99 14.09 14.12 -12.99
N SER A 100 13.73 13.12 -12.19
CA SER A 100 14.26 11.77 -12.41
C SER A 100 13.72 11.11 -13.67
N TRP A 101 12.55 11.52 -14.18
CA TRP A 101 12.09 11.11 -15.51
C TRP A 101 12.70 12.01 -16.58
N ALA A 102 12.95 11.44 -17.76
CA ALA A 102 13.40 12.23 -18.90
C ALA A 102 12.20 12.59 -19.78
N SER A 103 12.22 13.80 -20.37
CA SER A 103 11.23 14.20 -21.38
C SER A 103 11.22 13.24 -22.57
N GLY A 104 10.02 12.95 -23.08
CA GLY A 104 9.76 11.97 -24.14
C GLY A 104 9.78 10.52 -23.67
N THR A 105 9.93 10.26 -22.35
CA THR A 105 9.97 8.89 -21.83
C THR A 105 8.57 8.32 -21.64
N GLN A 106 8.39 7.04 -21.95
CA GLN A 106 7.18 6.28 -21.62
C GLN A 106 7.49 5.20 -20.59
N TYR A 107 6.50 4.95 -19.73
CA TYR A 107 6.56 3.95 -18.68
C TYR A 107 5.39 2.98 -18.81
N LYS A 108 5.68 1.71 -18.56
CA LYS A 108 4.70 0.64 -18.53
C LYS A 108 4.56 0.13 -17.10
N VAL A 109 3.31 0.06 -16.64
CA VAL A 109 2.94 -0.48 -15.33
C VAL A 109 2.19 -1.79 -15.55
N THR A 110 2.79 -2.90 -15.12
CA THR A 110 2.13 -4.21 -15.12
C THR A 110 1.78 -4.58 -13.70
N VAL A 111 0.50 -4.85 -13.45
CA VAL A 111 0.00 -5.27 -12.15
C VAL A 111 -0.37 -6.74 -12.24
N TYR A 112 0.23 -7.55 -11.37
CA TYR A 112 -0.12 -8.94 -11.18
C TYR A 112 -0.99 -9.09 -9.94
N LYS A 113 -1.94 -10.02 -10.00
CA LYS A 113 -2.76 -10.43 -8.85
C LYS A 113 -2.58 -11.93 -8.61
N ARG A 114 -2.57 -12.32 -7.34
CA ARG A 114 -2.57 -13.73 -6.94
C ARG A 114 -3.96 -14.19 -6.55
N VAL A 115 -4.40 -15.30 -7.12
CA VAL A 115 -5.64 -15.99 -6.72
C VAL A 115 -5.27 -17.44 -6.40
N GLY A 116 -5.36 -17.82 -5.13
CA GLY A 116 -4.77 -19.07 -4.66
C GLY A 116 -3.25 -19.02 -4.76
N THR A 117 -2.66 -19.93 -5.54
CA THR A 117 -1.19 -20.02 -5.71
C THR A 117 -0.69 -19.32 -6.97
N ASP A 118 -1.58 -18.97 -7.90
CA ASP A 118 -1.18 -18.55 -9.24
C ASP A 118 -1.18 -17.03 -9.39
N TRP A 119 -0.09 -16.51 -9.96
CA TRP A 119 0.03 -15.11 -10.35
C TRP A 119 -0.48 -14.91 -11.77
N THR A 120 -1.38 -13.93 -11.95
CA THR A 120 -1.94 -13.57 -13.26
C THR A 120 -1.87 -12.07 -13.47
N VAL A 121 -1.78 -11.62 -14.72
CA VAL A 121 -1.81 -10.19 -15.04
C VAL A 121 -3.22 -9.65 -14.78
N ALA A 122 -3.32 -8.65 -13.90
CA ALA A 122 -4.55 -7.91 -13.65
C ALA A 122 -4.72 -6.78 -14.67
N ALA A 123 -3.64 -6.02 -14.94
CA ALA A 123 -3.64 -4.94 -15.91
C ALA A 123 -2.23 -4.64 -16.43
N THR A 124 -2.17 -4.11 -17.65
CA THR A 124 -0.99 -3.44 -18.21
C THR A 124 -1.42 -2.04 -18.64
N LEU A 125 -0.83 -1.03 -18.02
CA LEU A 125 -1.16 0.38 -18.20
C LEU A 125 0.09 1.16 -18.60
N TYR A 126 -0.13 2.32 -19.22
CA TYR A 126 0.93 3.18 -19.71
C TYR A 126 0.74 4.59 -19.17
N PHE A 127 1.84 5.25 -18.87
CA PHE A 127 1.91 6.69 -18.68
C PHE A 127 3.18 7.21 -19.33
N LYS A 128 3.24 8.52 -19.51
CA LYS A 128 4.33 9.16 -20.24
C LYS A 128 4.76 10.45 -19.55
N ASN A 129 5.94 10.90 -19.92
CA ASN A 129 6.49 12.18 -19.54
C ASN A 129 6.95 12.87 -20.83
N ASP A 130 6.02 13.37 -21.64
CA ASP A 130 6.33 14.04 -22.91
C ASP A 130 6.94 15.43 -22.67
N THR A 131 6.52 16.11 -21.62
CA THR A 131 7.01 17.44 -21.27
C THR A 131 8.32 17.38 -20.48
N LEU A 132 9.00 18.53 -20.35
CA LEU A 132 10.17 18.61 -19.49
C LEU A 132 9.68 18.57 -18.03
N PRO A 133 10.12 17.58 -17.23
CA PRO A 133 9.66 17.47 -15.86
C PRO A 133 10.10 18.69 -15.06
N SER A 134 9.23 19.08 -14.12
CA SER A 134 9.47 20.24 -13.28
C SER A 134 10.73 20.08 -12.43
N PRO A 135 11.68 21.05 -12.45
CA PRO A 135 12.92 20.97 -11.68
C PRO A 135 12.72 20.85 -10.16
N ASP A 136 11.58 21.33 -9.67
CA ASP A 136 11.31 21.47 -8.24
C ASP A 136 10.09 20.67 -7.76
N ALA A 137 9.49 19.85 -8.63
CA ALA A 137 8.29 19.09 -8.27
C ALA A 137 8.36 17.62 -8.69
N VAL A 138 7.82 16.75 -7.84
CA VAL A 138 7.66 15.33 -8.13
C VAL A 138 6.38 15.15 -8.93
N GLU A 139 6.52 14.59 -10.12
CA GLU A 139 5.42 14.26 -11.01
C GLU A 139 5.02 12.80 -10.85
N GLY A 140 3.78 12.48 -11.23
CA GLY A 140 3.28 11.13 -11.07
C GLY A 140 1.94 10.86 -11.71
N VAL A 141 1.46 9.64 -11.49
CA VAL A 141 0.12 9.19 -11.87
C VAL A 141 -0.49 8.38 -10.74
N THR A 142 -1.81 8.47 -10.62
CA THR A 142 -2.60 7.55 -9.80
C THR A 142 -3.03 6.38 -10.67
N VAL A 143 -2.67 5.16 -10.28
CA VAL A 143 -3.05 3.94 -10.98
C VAL A 143 -4.25 3.30 -10.27
N LYS A 144 -5.31 3.03 -11.02
CA LYS A 144 -6.49 2.29 -10.53
C LYS A 144 -6.73 1.05 -11.39
N VAL A 145 -6.67 -0.12 -10.77
CA VAL A 145 -6.89 -1.42 -11.43
C VAL A 145 -8.19 -2.03 -10.94
N ASP A 146 -9.15 -2.21 -11.85
CA ASP A 146 -10.34 -3.04 -11.60
C ASP A 146 -9.92 -4.50 -11.45
N LEU A 147 -10.29 -5.11 -10.33
CA LEU A 147 -9.95 -6.49 -10.00
C LEU A 147 -10.95 -7.51 -10.59
N ALA A 148 -11.98 -7.02 -11.27
CA ALA A 148 -13.06 -7.77 -11.91
C ALA A 148 -13.80 -8.71 -10.94
N SER A 149 -13.98 -8.26 -9.69
CA SER A 149 -14.66 -9.04 -8.66
C SER A 149 -15.46 -8.15 -7.72
N THR A 150 -16.70 -8.56 -7.44
CA THR A 150 -17.57 -7.91 -6.45
C THR A 150 -17.47 -8.54 -5.06
N ASN A 151 -16.88 -9.73 -4.91
CA ASN A 151 -17.00 -10.51 -3.68
C ASN A 151 -15.66 -10.85 -3.04
N THR A 152 -14.61 -10.99 -3.85
CA THR A 152 -13.31 -11.46 -3.40
C THR A 152 -12.23 -10.47 -3.77
N ILE A 153 -11.29 -10.27 -2.85
CA ILE A 153 -10.09 -9.51 -3.11
C ILE A 153 -8.94 -10.51 -3.28
N PRO A 154 -8.11 -10.39 -4.32
CA PRO A 154 -6.92 -11.23 -4.51
C PRO A 154 -6.01 -11.30 -3.27
N ASP A 155 -5.31 -12.43 -3.16
CA ASP A 155 -4.47 -12.83 -2.02
C ASP A 155 -3.10 -12.12 -2.02
N GLY A 156 -2.72 -11.46 -3.11
CA GLY A 156 -1.44 -10.76 -3.26
C GLY A 156 -1.41 -9.92 -4.53
N PHE A 157 -0.51 -8.94 -4.55
CA PHE A 157 -0.30 -8.02 -5.67
C PHE A 157 1.19 -7.91 -5.97
N SER A 158 1.54 -7.80 -7.24
CA SER A 158 2.89 -7.42 -7.63
C SER A 158 2.81 -6.29 -8.65
N ILE A 159 3.59 -5.23 -8.43
CA ILE A 159 3.59 -4.03 -9.27
C ILE A 159 4.95 -3.94 -9.95
N HIS A 160 4.94 -4.00 -11.27
CA HIS A 160 6.13 -3.87 -12.10
C HIS A 160 6.06 -2.57 -12.89
N VAL A 161 6.98 -1.64 -12.63
CA VAL A 161 7.11 -0.38 -13.37
C VAL A 161 8.42 -0.39 -14.15
N GLU A 162 8.34 -0.27 -15.46
CA GLU A 162 9.53 -0.26 -16.33
C GLU A 162 9.47 0.89 -17.34
N LYS A 163 10.64 1.48 -17.61
CA LYS A 163 10.84 2.41 -18.72
C LYS A 163 10.82 1.64 -20.04
N VAL A 164 10.06 2.10 -21.04
CA VAL A 164 9.91 1.40 -22.33
C VAL A 164 10.42 2.15 -23.56
N SER A 165 10.67 3.47 -23.45
CA SER A 165 11.27 4.29 -24.50
C SER A 165 11.96 5.50 -23.90
#